data_AF-A0A4Y3KV22-F1
#
_entry.id   AF-A0A4Y3KV22-F1
#
_cell.length_a   1.000
_cell.length_b   1.000
_cell.length_c   1.000
_cell.angle_alpha   90.00
_cell.angle_beta   90.00
_cell.angle_gamma   90.00
#
_symmetry.space_group_name_H-M   'P 1'
#
loop_
_entity.id
_entity.type
_entity.pdbx_description
1 polymer ?
#
loop_
_entity_poly.entity_id
_entity_poly.type
_entity_poly.pdbx_seq_one_letter_code
_entity_poly.pdbx_strand_id
1 'polypeptide(L)'
;MSTPATTHAPPAPAPAAVTAPAGAPAAPLSPAEQAARRARQHATVVASLAAVVPTLLAAQGMASVAMDVLGFTLVAAVGLAGFLELALVSSALLARASALAGRPGGADAAAVWAVSAVSGLLAGTHEFVGPEVDGVRSWESDPSTLLAAGVRVVAPLVAAWLWERVLTAARREHADRTLVEVRRDRRLLAVARAALVVRRLEESGHAQGRRIRWARRRLDRAHVAALRAVPPGADLPTVLAAVGAVDLLPTATGLGRFPGSGAHALPVETAPPAGWRAPAPETALVDDGAEITDTRHVGAFGSPVGPVGAGFTDTHTAQRPVVRAAEGAIREAAIRQLAASGLSQRSIAARVGVSKSTVARVLGAAVEVSQETGALPLLAHRVPAGAER
;
A
#
# COMPACT_ATOMS: atom_id res chain seq x y z
N MET A 1 9.43 -43.23 -69.39
CA MET A 1 8.58 -42.95 -68.20
C MET A 1 9.34 -43.45 -66.98
N SER A 2 9.97 -42.56 -66.24
CA SER A 2 10.76 -42.89 -65.04
C SER A 2 10.28 -41.98 -63.91
N THR A 3 9.76 -42.59 -62.85
CA THR A 3 9.29 -41.93 -61.63
C THR A 3 10.48 -41.54 -60.75
N PRO A 4 10.51 -40.33 -60.17
CA PRO A 4 11.57 -39.94 -59.24
C PRO A 4 11.33 -40.54 -57.85
N ALA A 5 12.40 -41.05 -57.25
CA ALA A 5 12.41 -41.62 -55.90
C ALA A 5 12.28 -40.51 -54.85
N THR A 6 11.24 -40.60 -54.02
CA THR A 6 10.99 -39.70 -52.90
C THR A 6 11.91 -40.09 -51.74
N THR A 7 12.92 -39.27 -51.45
CA THR A 7 13.78 -39.42 -50.28
C THR A 7 13.02 -38.99 -49.02
N HIS A 8 12.64 -39.96 -48.20
CA HIS A 8 12.06 -39.74 -46.87
C HIS A 8 13.16 -39.23 -45.91
N ALA A 9 13.09 -37.97 -45.50
CA ALA A 9 13.90 -37.44 -44.41
C ALA A 9 13.39 -38.00 -43.07
N PRO A 10 14.29 -38.44 -42.16
CA PRO A 10 13.90 -38.96 -40.86
C PRO A 10 13.27 -37.86 -39.98
N PRO A 11 12.28 -38.19 -39.15
CA PRO A 11 11.61 -37.23 -38.26
C PRO A 11 12.61 -36.67 -37.25
N ALA A 12 12.59 -35.34 -37.07
CA ALA A 12 13.41 -34.65 -36.09
C ALA A 12 13.12 -35.19 -34.67
N PRO A 13 14.16 -35.39 -33.83
CA PRO A 13 13.98 -35.88 -32.47
C PRO A 13 13.10 -34.91 -31.68
N ALA A 14 12.09 -35.46 -31.00
CA ALA A 14 11.20 -34.70 -30.12
C ALA A 14 12.04 -33.92 -29.08
N PRO A 15 11.73 -32.65 -28.80
CA PRO A 15 12.44 -31.88 -27.79
C PRO A 15 12.30 -32.60 -26.45
N ALA A 16 13.43 -33.00 -25.88
CA ALA A 16 13.48 -33.61 -24.56
C ALA A 16 12.77 -32.68 -23.57
N ALA A 17 11.72 -33.20 -22.93
CA ALA A 17 11.01 -32.50 -21.87
C ALA A 17 12.03 -32.14 -20.78
N VAL A 18 12.35 -30.85 -20.69
CA VAL A 18 13.18 -30.30 -19.60
C VAL A 18 12.34 -30.45 -18.34
N THR A 19 12.55 -31.54 -17.61
CA THR A 19 12.09 -31.72 -16.24
C THR A 19 12.76 -30.65 -15.40
N ALA A 20 12.02 -29.58 -15.10
CA ALA A 20 12.47 -28.54 -14.19
C ALA A 20 12.85 -29.21 -12.85
N PRO A 21 14.05 -28.94 -12.31
CA PRO A 21 14.49 -29.53 -11.06
C PRO A 21 13.52 -29.12 -9.95
N ALA A 22 12.98 -30.12 -9.26
CA ALA A 22 12.09 -29.91 -8.14
C ALA A 22 12.83 -29.21 -7.00
N GLY A 23 12.46 -27.96 -6.72
CA GLY A 23 12.55 -27.32 -5.41
C GLY A 23 13.95 -27.21 -4.80
N ALA A 24 14.82 -26.38 -5.36
CA ALA A 24 15.97 -25.90 -4.60
C ALA A 24 15.48 -25.14 -3.35
N PRO A 25 15.91 -25.51 -2.12
CA PRO A 25 15.47 -24.84 -0.90
C PRO A 25 15.93 -23.39 -0.91
N ALA A 26 15.00 -22.46 -0.63
CA ALA A 26 15.29 -21.03 -0.54
C ALA A 26 16.52 -20.79 0.34
N ALA A 27 17.46 -19.96 -0.14
CA ALA A 27 18.68 -19.66 0.61
C ALA A 27 18.33 -19.21 2.04
N PRO A 28 19.04 -19.74 3.05
CA PRO A 28 18.74 -19.43 4.44
C PRO A 28 18.92 -17.93 4.66
N LEU A 29 17.92 -17.31 5.30
CA LEU A 29 17.98 -15.92 5.74
C LEU A 29 19.25 -15.69 6.58
N SER A 30 19.81 -14.48 6.53
CA SER A 30 20.94 -14.17 7.39
C SER A 30 20.56 -14.32 8.87
N PRO A 31 21.50 -14.68 9.77
CA PRO A 31 21.21 -14.80 11.21
C PRO A 31 20.55 -13.56 11.81
N ALA A 32 20.94 -12.37 11.31
CA ALA A 32 20.37 -11.09 11.71
C ALA A 32 18.90 -10.93 11.28
N GLU A 33 18.55 -11.32 10.04
CA GLU A 33 17.16 -11.31 9.56
C GLU A 33 16.30 -12.32 10.30
N GLN A 34 16.83 -13.50 10.59
CA GLN A 34 16.15 -14.51 11.40
C GLN A 34 15.90 -14.02 12.83
N ALA A 35 16.88 -13.38 13.47
CA ALA A 35 16.72 -12.78 14.79
C ALA A 35 15.67 -11.66 14.79
N ALA A 36 15.71 -10.78 13.80
CA ALA A 36 14.72 -9.70 13.66
C ALA A 36 13.30 -10.22 13.39
N ARG A 37 13.14 -11.31 12.62
CA ARG A 37 11.84 -11.98 12.44
C ARG A 37 11.33 -12.59 13.75
N ARG A 38 12.18 -13.28 14.50
CA ARG A 38 11.83 -13.86 15.81
C ARG A 38 11.41 -12.79 16.82
N ALA A 39 12.18 -11.71 16.94
CA ALA A 39 11.84 -10.59 17.82
C ALA A 39 10.47 -9.98 17.48
N ARG A 40 10.12 -9.87 16.20
CA ARG A 40 8.80 -9.37 15.75
C ARG A 40 7.66 -10.35 15.99
N GLN A 41 7.90 -11.65 15.77
CA GLN A 41 6.92 -12.69 16.12
C GLN A 41 6.63 -12.67 17.61
N HIS A 42 7.68 -12.60 18.44
CA HIS A 42 7.54 -12.49 19.89
C HIS A 42 6.79 -11.20 20.27
N ALA A 43 7.13 -10.04 19.68
CA ALA A 43 6.41 -8.79 19.95
C ALA A 43 4.91 -8.89 19.59
N THR A 44 4.57 -9.58 18.50
CA THR A 44 3.17 -9.79 18.11
C THR A 44 2.46 -10.71 19.10
N VAL A 45 3.08 -11.83 19.49
CA VAL A 45 2.53 -12.75 20.49
C VAL A 45 2.34 -12.06 21.84
N VAL A 46 3.35 -11.32 22.30
CA VAL A 46 3.30 -10.57 23.55
C VAL A 46 2.21 -9.49 23.49
N ALA A 47 2.09 -8.74 22.39
CA ALA A 47 1.02 -7.76 22.23
C ALA A 47 -0.38 -8.41 22.24
N SER A 48 -0.55 -9.56 21.57
CA SER A 48 -1.80 -10.31 21.58
C SER A 48 -2.15 -10.82 22.97
N LEU A 49 -1.18 -11.39 23.71
CA LEU A 49 -1.37 -11.86 25.08
C LEU A 49 -1.66 -10.68 26.03
N ALA A 50 -0.94 -9.57 25.88
CA ALA A 50 -1.14 -8.36 26.68
C ALA A 50 -2.50 -7.72 26.45
N ALA A 51 -3.14 -7.92 25.28
CA ALA A 51 -4.48 -7.41 24.99
C ALA A 51 -5.60 -8.21 25.68
N VAL A 52 -5.36 -9.48 26.06
CA VAL A 52 -6.38 -10.32 26.72
C VAL A 52 -6.77 -9.75 28.08
N VAL A 53 -5.79 -9.30 28.86
CA VAL A 53 -6.04 -8.79 30.23
C VAL A 53 -6.94 -7.54 30.22
N PRO A 54 -6.65 -6.49 29.45
CA PRO A 54 -7.54 -5.32 29.31
C PRO A 54 -8.92 -5.67 28.80
N THR A 55 -9.05 -6.59 27.84
CA THR A 55 -10.36 -7.05 27.31
C THR A 55 -11.19 -7.74 28.39
N LEU A 56 -10.59 -8.64 29.19
CA LEU A 56 -11.32 -9.31 30.28
C LEU A 56 -11.74 -8.32 31.38
N LEU A 57 -10.84 -7.42 31.77
CA LEU A 57 -11.14 -6.38 32.76
C LEU A 57 -12.23 -5.42 32.26
N ALA A 58 -12.18 -5.05 30.98
CA ALA A 58 -13.19 -4.22 30.37
C ALA A 58 -14.55 -4.95 30.31
N ALA A 59 -14.57 -6.20 29.85
CA ALA A 59 -15.78 -7.01 29.80
C ALA A 59 -16.43 -7.19 31.18
N GLN A 60 -15.62 -7.44 32.22
CA GLN A 60 -16.10 -7.51 33.60
C GLN A 60 -16.71 -6.17 34.05
N GLY A 61 -16.01 -5.05 33.86
CA GLY A 61 -16.51 -3.74 34.23
C GLY A 61 -17.79 -3.36 33.48
N MET A 62 -17.85 -3.63 32.18
CA MET A 62 -19.04 -3.40 31.35
C MET A 62 -20.24 -4.24 31.80
N ALA A 63 -20.02 -5.52 32.12
CA ALA A 63 -21.08 -6.39 32.60
C ALA A 63 -21.60 -5.94 33.98
N SER A 64 -20.71 -5.51 34.88
CA SER A 64 -21.08 -4.90 36.16
C SER A 64 -21.93 -3.65 35.92
N VAL A 65 -21.46 -2.64 35.18
CA VAL A 65 -22.27 -1.44 34.86
C VAL A 65 -23.63 -1.78 34.25
N ALA A 66 -23.70 -2.75 33.34
CA ALA A 66 -24.95 -3.14 32.71
C ALA A 66 -25.96 -3.74 33.70
N MET A 67 -25.51 -4.58 34.64
CA MET A 67 -26.39 -5.08 35.70
C MET A 67 -26.75 -3.98 36.69
N ASP A 68 -25.75 -3.20 37.08
CA ASP A 68 -25.77 -2.32 38.24
C ASP A 68 -26.44 -0.98 37.98
N VAL A 69 -26.29 -0.45 36.76
CA VAL A 69 -26.78 0.87 36.36
C VAL A 69 -27.95 0.74 35.39
N LEU A 70 -27.89 -0.22 34.45
CA LEU A 70 -28.94 -0.41 33.44
C LEU A 70 -30.00 -1.43 33.85
N GLY A 71 -29.81 -2.15 34.96
CA GLY A 71 -30.75 -3.16 35.45
C GLY A 71 -30.85 -4.37 34.52
N PHE A 72 -29.83 -4.66 33.72
CA PHE A 72 -29.83 -5.81 32.82
C PHE A 72 -29.71 -7.11 33.60
N THR A 73 -30.31 -8.18 33.05
CA THR A 73 -30.02 -9.54 33.53
C THR A 73 -28.56 -9.88 33.24
N LEU A 74 -27.99 -10.81 34.02
CA LEU A 74 -26.60 -11.27 33.81
C LEU A 74 -26.34 -11.68 32.35
N VAL A 75 -27.28 -12.39 31.73
CA VAL A 75 -27.16 -12.85 30.33
C VAL A 75 -27.11 -11.65 29.38
N ALA A 76 -27.98 -10.65 29.56
CA ALA A 76 -27.98 -9.45 28.71
C ALA A 76 -26.72 -8.60 28.92
N ALA A 77 -26.25 -8.47 30.17
CA ALA A 77 -25.03 -7.76 30.51
C ALA A 77 -23.78 -8.41 29.89
N VAL A 78 -23.64 -9.72 30.02
CA VAL A 78 -22.56 -10.50 29.38
C VAL A 78 -22.67 -10.43 27.86
N GLY A 79 -23.89 -10.48 27.30
CA GLY A 79 -24.13 -10.32 25.87
C GLY A 79 -23.68 -8.97 25.33
N LEU A 80 -23.98 -7.87 26.03
CA LEU A 80 -23.53 -6.53 25.67
C LEU A 80 -22.01 -6.40 25.73
N ALA A 81 -21.40 -6.82 26.84
CA ALA A 81 -19.95 -6.80 27.01
C ALA A 81 -19.25 -7.62 25.91
N GLY A 82 -19.75 -8.82 25.65
CA GLY A 82 -19.23 -9.69 24.58
C GLY A 82 -19.40 -9.08 23.19
N PHE A 83 -20.53 -8.43 22.91
CA PHE A 83 -20.76 -7.74 21.64
C PHE A 83 -19.74 -6.62 21.40
N LEU A 84 -19.45 -5.79 22.40
CA LEU A 84 -18.49 -4.69 22.28
C LEU A 84 -17.05 -5.22 22.06
N GLU A 85 -16.64 -6.25 22.79
CA GLU A 85 -15.32 -6.86 22.60
C GLU A 85 -15.21 -7.57 21.23
N LEU A 86 -16.27 -8.25 20.77
CA LEU A 86 -16.31 -8.83 19.43
C LEU A 86 -16.24 -7.74 18.35
N ALA A 87 -16.94 -6.62 18.53
CA ALA A 87 -16.87 -5.48 17.60
C ALA A 87 -15.47 -4.88 17.54
N LEU A 88 -14.76 -4.77 18.68
CA LEU A 88 -13.36 -4.35 18.75
C LEU A 88 -12.44 -5.31 17.98
N VAL A 89 -12.58 -6.62 18.21
CA VAL A 89 -11.79 -7.65 17.52
C VAL A 89 -12.06 -7.65 16.02
N SER A 90 -13.33 -7.59 15.60
CA SER A 90 -13.69 -7.49 14.18
C SER A 90 -13.11 -6.24 13.52
N SER A 91 -13.21 -5.07 14.17
CA SER A 91 -12.63 -3.82 13.67
C SER A 91 -11.11 -3.92 13.53
N ALA A 92 -10.43 -4.52 14.51
CA ALA A 92 -8.99 -4.72 14.47
C ALA A 92 -8.56 -5.66 13.33
N LEU A 93 -9.32 -6.73 13.06
CA LEU A 93 -9.07 -7.66 11.96
C LEU A 93 -9.33 -7.01 10.60
N LEU A 94 -10.38 -6.21 10.46
CA LEU A 94 -10.69 -5.45 9.24
C LEU A 94 -9.62 -4.39 8.96
N ALA A 95 -9.15 -3.66 9.97
CA ALA A 95 -8.03 -2.73 9.83
C ALA A 95 -6.74 -3.43 9.38
N ARG A 96 -6.50 -4.66 9.87
CA ARG A 96 -5.37 -5.48 9.43
C ARG A 96 -5.54 -5.96 7.99
N ALA A 97 -6.73 -6.41 7.61
CA ALA A 97 -7.02 -6.85 6.25
C ALA A 97 -6.91 -5.69 5.24
N SER A 98 -7.42 -4.50 5.59
CA SER A 98 -7.31 -3.30 4.74
C SER A 98 -5.85 -2.83 4.62
N ALA A 99 -5.08 -2.87 5.72
CA ALA A 99 -3.65 -2.59 5.71
C ALA A 99 -2.86 -3.55 4.81
N LEU A 100 -3.16 -4.85 4.84
CA LEU A 100 -2.53 -5.86 3.98
C LEU A 100 -3.00 -5.81 2.52
N ALA A 101 -4.13 -5.16 2.26
CA ALA A 101 -4.62 -4.89 0.91
C ALA A 101 -4.10 -3.55 0.35
N GLY A 102 -3.23 -2.84 1.07
CA GLY A 102 -2.73 -1.50 0.67
C GLY A 102 -3.80 -0.40 0.68
N ARG A 103 -4.97 -0.65 1.29
CA ARG A 103 -6.07 0.33 1.36
C ARG A 103 -5.94 1.21 2.61
N PRO A 104 -6.48 2.45 2.58
CA PRO A 104 -6.52 3.30 3.76
C PRO A 104 -7.48 2.72 4.80
N GLY A 105 -6.96 1.95 5.77
CA GLY A 105 -7.73 1.36 6.89
C GLY A 105 -8.17 2.36 7.96
N GLY A 106 -8.36 3.64 7.61
CA GLY A 106 -8.57 4.73 8.56
C GLY A 106 -9.84 4.58 9.40
N ALA A 107 -10.94 4.13 8.79
CA ALA A 107 -12.22 3.95 9.48
C ALA A 107 -12.15 2.82 10.52
N ASP A 108 -11.63 1.64 10.12
CA ASP A 108 -11.49 0.49 11.02
C ASP A 108 -10.53 0.79 12.18
N ALA A 109 -9.43 1.50 11.90
CA ALA A 109 -8.49 1.92 12.94
C ALA A 109 -9.12 2.95 13.91
N ALA A 110 -9.92 3.89 13.40
CA ALA A 110 -10.66 4.81 14.24
C ALA A 110 -11.71 4.08 15.09
N ALA A 111 -12.36 3.05 14.54
CA ALA A 111 -13.29 2.21 15.28
C ALA A 111 -12.62 1.47 16.44
N VAL A 112 -11.41 0.93 16.27
CA VAL A 112 -10.64 0.33 17.38
C VAL A 112 -10.42 1.35 18.50
N TRP A 113 -9.95 2.55 18.17
CA TRP A 113 -9.74 3.61 19.17
C TRP A 113 -11.04 4.01 19.87
N ALA A 114 -12.12 4.20 19.12
CA ALA A 114 -13.42 4.57 19.66
C ALA A 114 -13.97 3.49 20.60
N VAL A 115 -13.97 2.22 20.16
CA VAL A 115 -14.48 1.11 20.96
C VAL A 115 -13.60 0.88 22.19
N SER A 116 -12.27 0.95 22.08
CA SER A 116 -11.39 0.86 23.25
C SER A 116 -11.63 1.97 24.27
N ALA A 117 -11.87 3.21 23.82
CA ALA A 117 -12.20 4.31 24.71
C ALA A 117 -13.55 4.10 25.41
N VAL A 118 -14.58 3.64 24.67
CA VAL A 118 -15.90 3.33 25.25
C VAL A 118 -15.81 2.18 26.25
N SER A 119 -15.14 1.08 25.90
CA SER A 119 -14.90 -0.05 26.81
C SER A 119 -14.17 0.41 28.08
N GLY A 120 -13.13 1.23 27.93
CA GLY A 120 -12.39 1.79 29.07
C GLY A 120 -13.25 2.70 29.95
N LEU A 121 -14.08 3.55 29.38
CA LEU A 121 -14.98 4.44 30.15
C LEU A 121 -16.07 3.66 30.90
N LEU A 122 -16.70 2.68 30.26
CA LEU A 122 -17.67 1.81 30.93
C LEU A 122 -17.00 1.02 32.05
N ALA A 123 -15.82 0.47 31.79
CA ALA A 123 -15.03 -0.23 32.79
C ALA A 123 -14.48 0.68 33.88
N GLY A 124 -14.25 1.97 33.64
CA GLY A 124 -13.91 2.94 34.69
C GLY A 124 -15.13 3.30 35.53
N THR A 125 -16.28 3.44 34.89
CA THR A 125 -17.53 3.87 35.53
C THR A 125 -17.98 2.91 36.62
N HIS A 126 -17.74 1.60 36.46
CA HIS A 126 -18.12 0.60 37.46
C HIS A 126 -17.41 0.78 38.82
N GLU A 127 -16.24 1.44 38.87
CA GLU A 127 -15.54 1.67 40.14
C GLU A 127 -16.30 2.67 41.02
N PHE A 128 -17.03 3.61 40.40
CA PHE A 128 -17.80 4.60 41.13
C PHE A 128 -19.12 4.05 41.68
N VAL A 129 -19.51 2.84 41.27
CA VAL A 129 -20.70 2.17 41.78
C VAL A 129 -20.33 1.51 43.11
N GLY A 130 -20.66 2.19 44.21
CA GLY A 130 -20.42 1.69 45.56
C GLY A 130 -21.27 0.47 45.91
N PRO A 131 -20.95 -0.22 47.02
CA PRO A 131 -21.72 -1.36 47.47
C PRO A 131 -23.17 -0.98 47.77
N GLU A 132 -24.08 -1.92 47.50
CA GLU A 132 -25.48 -1.77 47.85
C GLU A 132 -25.66 -1.98 49.36
N VAL A 133 -26.05 -0.92 50.07
CA VAL A 133 -26.33 -0.95 51.50
C VAL A 133 -27.80 -0.60 51.69
N ASP A 134 -28.57 -1.48 52.33
CA ASP A 134 -30.01 -1.32 52.56
C ASP A 134 -30.85 -1.07 51.29
N GLY A 135 -30.43 -1.66 50.17
CA GLY A 135 -31.11 -1.51 48.87
C GLY A 135 -30.88 -0.16 48.17
N VAL A 136 -29.99 0.68 48.72
CA VAL A 136 -29.59 1.95 48.12
C VAL A 136 -28.13 1.86 47.70
N ARG A 137 -27.85 2.18 46.44
CA ARG A 137 -26.48 2.30 45.93
C ARG A 137 -26.01 3.73 46.05
N SER A 138 -24.81 3.88 46.59
CA SER A 138 -24.13 5.16 46.70
C SER A 138 -23.06 5.29 45.62
N TRP A 139 -22.86 6.51 45.14
CA TRP A 139 -21.73 6.83 44.27
C TRP A 139 -20.54 7.21 45.15
N GLU A 140 -19.46 6.45 45.05
CA GLU A 140 -18.25 6.69 45.84
C GLU A 140 -17.23 7.48 45.01
N SER A 141 -16.53 8.42 45.64
CA SER A 141 -15.59 9.33 44.95
C SER A 141 -14.27 9.43 45.71
N ASP A 142 -13.84 8.32 46.30
CA ASP A 142 -12.59 8.25 47.03
C ASP A 142 -11.38 8.28 46.09
N PRO A 143 -10.21 8.79 46.54
CA PRO A 143 -9.01 8.84 45.70
C PRO A 143 -8.58 7.47 45.16
N SER A 144 -8.80 6.39 45.90
CA SER A 144 -8.56 5.01 45.47
C SER A 144 -9.46 4.61 44.32
N THR A 145 -10.75 4.96 44.37
CA THR A 145 -11.75 4.71 43.33
C THR A 145 -11.39 5.44 42.05
N LEU A 146 -10.97 6.71 42.16
CA LEU A 146 -10.50 7.51 41.02
C LEU A 146 -9.27 6.87 40.35
N LEU A 147 -8.31 6.37 41.14
CA LEU A 147 -7.13 5.70 40.60
C LEU A 147 -7.50 4.37 39.91
N ALA A 148 -8.36 3.56 40.53
CA ALA A 148 -8.82 2.30 39.95
C ALA A 148 -9.57 2.53 38.62
N ALA A 149 -10.46 3.54 38.58
CA ALA A 149 -11.17 3.94 37.38
C ALA A 149 -10.20 4.40 36.29
N GLY A 150 -9.20 5.21 36.65
CA GLY A 150 -8.15 5.66 35.76
C GLY A 150 -7.37 4.50 35.13
N VAL A 151 -6.96 3.51 35.94
CA VAL A 151 -6.25 2.32 35.44
C VAL A 151 -7.11 1.53 34.45
N ARG A 152 -8.41 1.36 34.72
CA ARG A 152 -9.32 0.62 33.82
C ARG A 152 -9.64 1.36 32.54
N VAL A 153 -9.66 2.69 32.55
CA VAL A 153 -9.77 3.50 31.33
C VAL A 153 -8.48 3.41 30.51
N VAL A 154 -7.31 3.48 31.14
CA VAL A 154 -6.02 3.51 30.46
C VAL A 154 -5.65 2.15 29.85
N ALA A 155 -5.99 1.04 30.49
CA ALA A 155 -5.56 -0.29 30.04
C ALA A 155 -6.01 -0.64 28.59
N PRO A 156 -7.29 -0.47 28.19
CA PRO A 156 -7.71 -0.68 26.80
C PRO A 156 -7.06 0.29 25.81
N LEU A 157 -6.78 1.53 26.22
CA LEU A 157 -6.10 2.51 25.37
C LEU A 157 -4.64 2.14 25.11
N VAL A 158 -3.94 1.61 26.12
CA VAL A 158 -2.58 1.07 25.95
C VAL A 158 -2.60 -0.14 25.02
N ALA A 159 -3.60 -1.02 25.13
CA ALA A 159 -3.76 -2.15 24.20
C ALA A 159 -4.00 -1.67 22.75
N ALA A 160 -4.89 -0.69 22.54
CA ALA A 160 -5.14 -0.08 21.23
C ALA A 160 -3.87 0.57 20.66
N TRP A 161 -3.09 1.25 21.49
CA TRP A 161 -1.81 1.84 21.10
C TRP A 161 -0.78 0.79 20.68
N LEU A 162 -0.60 -0.28 21.47
CA LEU A 162 0.29 -1.40 21.14
C LEU A 162 -0.14 -2.08 19.83
N TRP A 163 -1.44 -2.24 19.62
CA TRP A 163 -1.99 -2.75 18.37
C TRP A 163 -1.64 -1.86 17.18
N GLU A 164 -1.80 -0.53 17.28
CA GLU A 164 -1.46 0.40 16.20
C GLU A 164 0.03 0.35 15.85
N ARG A 165 0.89 0.17 16.87
CA ARG A 165 2.32 -0.04 16.68
C ARG A 165 2.63 -1.30 15.87
N VAL A 166 1.99 -2.43 16.20
CA VAL A 166 2.12 -3.69 15.46
C VAL A 166 1.58 -3.56 14.04
N LEU A 167 0.42 -2.92 13.87
CA LEU A 167 -0.19 -2.69 12.55
C LEU A 167 0.70 -1.81 11.66
N THR A 168 1.30 -0.76 12.22
CA THR A 168 2.17 0.14 11.48
C THR A 168 3.47 -0.55 11.06
N ALA A 169 4.01 -1.44 11.89
CA ALA A 169 5.13 -2.29 11.49
C ALA A 169 4.75 -3.23 10.33
N ALA A 170 3.58 -3.87 10.41
CA ALA A 170 3.08 -4.75 9.35
C ALA A 170 2.84 -4.00 8.02
N ARG A 171 2.31 -2.77 8.08
CA ARG A 171 2.13 -1.91 6.89
C ARG A 171 3.44 -1.60 6.18
N ARG A 172 4.47 -1.23 6.94
CA ARG A 172 5.80 -0.94 6.38
C ARG A 172 6.40 -2.17 5.71
N GLU A 173 6.31 -3.32 6.36
CA GLU A 173 6.82 -4.56 5.79
C GLU A 173 6.08 -4.98 4.51
N HIS A 174 4.75 -4.82 4.49
CA HIS A 174 3.98 -5.08 3.28
C HIS A 174 4.34 -4.10 2.15
N ALA A 175 4.46 -2.81 2.46
CA ALA A 175 4.93 -1.81 1.50
C ALA A 175 6.32 -2.15 0.94
N ASP A 176 7.26 -2.54 1.80
CA ASP A 176 8.61 -2.94 1.37
C ASP A 176 8.58 -4.17 0.44
N ARG A 177 7.75 -5.18 0.75
CA ARG A 177 7.58 -6.36 -0.12
C ARG A 177 6.99 -5.99 -1.48
N THR A 178 5.91 -5.20 -1.48
CA THR A 178 5.29 -4.75 -2.74
C THR A 178 6.25 -3.91 -3.58
N LEU A 179 7.10 -3.07 -2.98
CA LEU A 179 8.12 -2.33 -3.72
C LEU A 179 9.19 -3.24 -4.33
N VAL A 180 9.60 -4.29 -3.61
CA VAL A 180 10.54 -5.30 -4.13
C VAL A 180 9.91 -6.06 -5.30
N GLU A 181 8.64 -6.45 -5.19
CA GLU A 181 7.87 -7.10 -6.26
C GLU A 181 7.72 -6.18 -7.48
N VAL A 182 7.30 -4.94 -7.31
CA VAL A 182 7.18 -3.95 -8.39
C VAL A 182 8.54 -3.70 -9.07
N ARG A 183 9.63 -3.61 -8.30
CA ARG A 183 10.98 -3.46 -8.87
C ARG A 183 11.41 -4.70 -9.64
N ARG A 184 11.05 -5.90 -9.18
CA ARG A 184 11.29 -7.17 -9.89
C ARG A 184 10.52 -7.19 -11.20
N ASP A 185 9.23 -6.88 -11.18
CA ASP A 185 8.37 -6.88 -12.37
C ASP A 185 8.82 -5.86 -13.41
N ARG A 186 9.19 -4.65 -12.98
CA ARG A 186 9.76 -3.63 -13.87
C ARG A 186 11.04 -4.11 -14.56
N ARG A 187 11.90 -4.86 -13.87
CA ARG A 187 13.11 -5.44 -14.47
C ARG A 187 12.76 -6.55 -15.46
N LEU A 188 11.80 -7.42 -15.15
CA LEU A 188 11.32 -8.45 -16.06
C LEU A 188 10.71 -7.85 -17.33
N LEU A 189 9.87 -6.81 -17.19
CA LEU A 189 9.32 -6.05 -18.30
C LEU A 189 10.41 -5.37 -19.15
N ALA A 190 11.48 -4.86 -18.53
CA ALA A 190 12.61 -4.28 -19.26
C ALA A 190 13.34 -5.33 -20.12
N VAL A 191 13.52 -6.54 -19.61
CA VAL A 191 14.09 -7.68 -20.35
C VAL A 191 13.17 -8.06 -21.52
N ALA A 192 11.87 -8.27 -21.26
CA ALA A 192 10.89 -8.62 -22.29
C ALA A 192 10.83 -7.57 -23.40
N ARG A 193 10.81 -6.28 -23.05
CA ARG A 193 10.84 -5.18 -24.03
C ARG A 193 12.12 -5.19 -24.87
N ALA A 194 13.28 -5.45 -24.27
CA ALA A 194 14.54 -5.52 -25.00
C ALA A 194 14.58 -6.73 -25.96
N ALA A 195 14.06 -7.88 -25.54
CA ALA A 195 13.96 -9.08 -26.37
C ALA A 195 13.05 -8.86 -27.59
N LEU A 196 11.88 -8.25 -27.39
CA LEU A 196 10.96 -7.91 -28.48
C LEU A 196 11.56 -6.93 -29.51
N VAL A 197 12.49 -6.05 -29.10
CA VAL A 197 13.20 -5.15 -30.03
C VAL A 197 14.24 -5.93 -30.85
N VAL A 198 14.97 -6.86 -30.23
CA VAL A 198 15.91 -7.72 -30.95
C VAL A 198 15.17 -8.58 -31.98
N ARG A 199 14.08 -9.24 -31.56
CA ARG A 199 13.25 -10.08 -32.44
C ARG A 199 12.70 -9.30 -33.64
N ARG A 200 12.14 -8.10 -33.42
CA ARG A 200 11.65 -7.25 -34.52
C ARG A 200 12.73 -6.85 -35.51
N LEU A 201 13.95 -6.55 -35.03
CA LEU A 201 15.07 -6.23 -35.90
C LEU A 201 15.54 -7.46 -36.71
N GLU A 202 15.52 -8.65 -36.13
CA GLU A 202 15.85 -9.91 -36.81
C GLU A 202 14.81 -10.25 -37.88
N GLU A 203 13.52 -10.17 -37.55
CA GLU A 203 12.40 -10.41 -38.48
C GLU A 203 12.42 -9.43 -39.67
N SER A 204 12.85 -8.18 -39.44
CA SER A 204 12.98 -7.19 -40.52
C SER A 204 14.19 -7.40 -41.45
N GLY A 205 14.95 -8.49 -41.31
CA GLY A 205 16.12 -8.79 -42.13
C GLY A 205 17.36 -7.97 -41.78
N HIS A 206 17.33 -7.16 -40.71
CA HIS A 206 18.45 -6.33 -40.26
C HIS A 206 19.43 -7.11 -39.35
N ALA A 207 19.63 -8.39 -39.65
CA ALA A 207 20.43 -9.32 -38.86
C ALA A 207 21.90 -8.88 -38.72
N GLN A 208 22.39 -8.02 -39.62
CA GLN A 208 23.75 -7.49 -39.58
C GLN A 208 23.74 -5.96 -39.62
N GLY A 209 23.97 -5.32 -38.47
CA GLY A 209 24.02 -3.87 -38.38
C GLY A 209 24.44 -3.34 -37.01
N ARG A 210 24.82 -2.06 -36.96
CA ARG A 210 25.14 -1.38 -35.68
C ARG A 210 23.92 -1.36 -34.75
N ARG A 211 22.71 -1.26 -35.31
CA ARG A 211 21.43 -1.23 -34.57
C ARG A 211 21.15 -2.52 -33.83
N ILE A 212 21.24 -3.69 -34.49
CA ILE A 212 21.02 -4.98 -33.83
C ILE A 212 22.08 -5.28 -32.76
N ARG A 213 23.36 -4.92 -32.99
CA ARG A 213 24.41 -5.03 -31.96
C ARG A 213 24.11 -4.17 -30.73
N TRP A 214 23.57 -2.96 -30.92
CA TRP A 214 23.16 -2.12 -29.80
C TRP A 214 21.94 -2.67 -29.07
N ALA A 215 20.95 -3.21 -29.80
CA ALA A 215 19.78 -3.85 -29.23
C ALA A 215 20.15 -5.09 -28.38
N ARG A 216 21.03 -5.96 -28.89
CA ARG A 216 21.55 -7.12 -28.15
C ARG A 216 22.29 -6.69 -26.88
N ARG A 217 23.18 -5.68 -26.96
CA ARG A 217 23.84 -5.12 -25.75
C ARG A 217 22.86 -4.50 -24.75
N ARG A 218 21.71 -4.00 -25.19
CA ARG A 218 20.66 -3.48 -24.29
C ARG A 218 19.92 -4.64 -23.63
N LEU A 219 19.63 -5.71 -24.36
CA LEU A 219 19.08 -6.96 -23.83
C LEU A 219 20.04 -7.57 -22.80
N ASP A 220 21.32 -7.73 -23.13
CA ASP A 220 22.32 -8.29 -22.21
C ASP A 220 22.42 -7.47 -20.93
N ARG A 221 22.43 -6.14 -21.02
CA ARG A 221 22.44 -5.26 -19.84
C ARG A 221 21.17 -5.42 -19.01
N ALA A 222 20.00 -5.49 -19.64
CA ALA A 222 18.74 -5.72 -18.95
C ALA A 222 18.73 -7.10 -18.26
N HIS A 223 19.24 -8.12 -18.95
CA HIS A 223 19.34 -9.49 -18.45
C HIS A 223 20.28 -9.56 -17.25
N VAL A 224 21.49 -8.99 -17.35
CA VAL A 224 22.45 -8.90 -16.23
C VAL A 224 21.86 -8.10 -15.07
N ALA A 225 21.15 -7.00 -15.33
CA ALA A 225 20.50 -6.21 -14.28
C ALA A 225 19.35 -6.97 -13.58
N ALA A 226 18.62 -7.81 -14.32
CA ALA A 226 17.62 -8.72 -13.77
C ALA A 226 18.29 -9.82 -12.93
N LEU A 227 19.34 -10.48 -13.46
CA LEU A 227 20.09 -11.52 -12.75
C LEU A 227 20.75 -11.03 -11.47
N ARG A 228 21.30 -9.81 -11.46
CA ARG A 228 21.84 -9.17 -10.24
C ARG A 228 20.75 -8.86 -9.19
N ALA A 229 19.50 -8.79 -9.60
CA ALA A 229 18.36 -8.58 -8.71
C ALA A 229 17.85 -9.88 -8.08
N VAL A 230 18.16 -11.01 -8.72
CA VAL A 230 17.71 -12.31 -8.24
C VAL A 230 18.44 -12.59 -6.94
N PRO A 231 17.72 -12.80 -5.82
CA PRO A 231 18.37 -13.15 -4.58
C PRO A 231 19.17 -14.44 -4.78
N PRO A 232 20.39 -14.54 -4.21
CA PRO A 232 21.18 -15.77 -4.29
C PRO A 232 20.33 -16.93 -3.74
N GLY A 233 20.04 -17.93 -4.57
CA GLY A 233 19.20 -19.07 -4.22
C GLY A 233 17.80 -19.11 -4.82
N ALA A 234 17.34 -18.09 -5.57
CA ALA A 234 16.24 -18.33 -6.49
C ALA A 234 16.78 -19.15 -7.68
N ASP A 235 16.06 -20.20 -8.06
CA ASP A 235 16.53 -21.14 -9.07
C ASP A 235 16.68 -20.40 -10.41
N LEU A 236 17.93 -20.14 -10.80
CA LEU A 236 18.32 -19.48 -12.04
C LEU A 236 17.62 -20.10 -13.26
N PRO A 237 17.44 -21.44 -13.36
CA PRO A 237 16.64 -22.08 -14.40
C PRO A 237 15.17 -21.65 -14.40
N THR A 238 14.52 -21.44 -13.26
CA THR A 238 13.13 -20.97 -13.22
C THR A 238 13.02 -19.51 -13.67
N VAL A 239 13.97 -18.66 -13.28
CA VAL A 239 14.03 -17.27 -13.73
C VAL A 239 14.32 -17.21 -15.23
N LEU A 240 15.28 -18.01 -15.71
CA LEU A 240 15.60 -18.14 -17.13
C LEU A 240 14.50 -18.84 -17.92
N ALA A 241 13.71 -19.74 -17.34
CA ALA A 241 12.54 -20.35 -17.97
C ALA A 241 11.38 -19.37 -18.04
N ALA A 242 11.17 -18.52 -17.02
CA ALA A 242 10.20 -17.43 -17.08
C ALA A 242 10.60 -16.37 -18.11
N VAL A 243 11.91 -16.09 -18.25
CA VAL A 243 12.46 -15.17 -19.26
C VAL A 243 12.47 -15.82 -20.66
N GLY A 244 12.81 -17.10 -20.78
CA GLY A 244 12.82 -17.86 -22.03
C GLY A 244 11.43 -18.27 -22.50
N ALA A 245 10.45 -18.33 -21.60
CA ALA A 245 9.04 -18.41 -21.96
C ALA A 245 8.56 -17.14 -22.67
N VAL A 246 9.26 -16.01 -22.55
CA VAL A 246 9.01 -14.82 -23.40
C VAL A 246 9.38 -15.10 -24.86
N ASP A 247 10.38 -15.94 -25.11
CA ASP A 247 10.72 -16.39 -26.48
C ASP A 247 9.70 -17.41 -27.01
N LEU A 248 8.96 -18.09 -26.10
CA LEU A 248 7.88 -19.04 -26.41
C LEU A 248 6.47 -18.41 -26.35
N LEU A 249 6.32 -17.12 -26.00
CA LEU A 249 5.03 -16.43 -26.08
C LEU A 249 4.59 -16.52 -27.55
N PRO A 250 3.45 -17.19 -27.83
CA PRO A 250 3.01 -17.35 -29.19
C PRO A 250 2.83 -15.96 -29.81
N THR A 251 3.18 -15.87 -31.08
CA THR A 251 3.03 -14.72 -31.99
C THR A 251 1.56 -14.23 -32.13
N ALA A 252 0.67 -14.61 -31.23
CA ALA A 252 -0.77 -14.40 -31.23
C ALA A 252 -1.22 -13.05 -30.63
N THR A 253 -0.29 -12.16 -30.24
CA THR A 253 -0.59 -10.72 -30.13
C THR A 253 -0.31 -9.97 -31.43
N GLY A 254 -0.32 -10.68 -32.57
CA GLY A 254 -0.70 -10.07 -33.83
C GLY A 254 -2.18 -9.69 -33.75
N LEU A 255 -2.48 -8.40 -33.82
CA LEU A 255 -3.80 -7.86 -34.12
C LEU A 255 -4.40 -8.65 -35.29
N GLY A 256 -5.27 -9.61 -34.98
CA GLY A 256 -5.93 -10.46 -35.95
C GLY A 256 -6.84 -9.60 -36.83
N ARG A 257 -6.35 -9.27 -38.03
CA ARG A 257 -7.22 -8.94 -39.15
C ARG A 257 -8.00 -10.22 -39.45
N PHE A 258 -9.25 -10.30 -39.00
CA PHE A 258 -10.17 -11.40 -39.27
C PHE A 258 -10.24 -11.69 -40.78
N PRO A 259 -9.85 -12.90 -41.24
CA PRO A 259 -10.27 -13.43 -42.52
C PRO A 259 -11.42 -14.42 -42.28
N GLY A 260 -12.56 -14.19 -42.93
CA GLY A 260 -13.63 -15.20 -43.02
C GLY A 260 -14.85 -14.91 -42.15
N SER A 261 -15.65 -13.95 -42.63
CA SER A 261 -17.11 -14.11 -42.58
C SER A 261 -17.45 -15.38 -43.36
N GLY A 262 -17.74 -16.45 -42.63
CA GLY A 262 -18.16 -17.73 -43.18
C GLY A 262 -19.18 -18.32 -42.22
N ALA A 263 -20.45 -18.03 -42.50
CA ALA A 263 -21.59 -18.50 -41.74
C ALA A 263 -21.64 -20.03 -41.75
N HIS A 264 -21.55 -20.64 -40.56
CA HIS A 264 -22.21 -21.91 -40.29
C HIS A 264 -22.83 -21.85 -38.89
N ALA A 265 -24.16 -21.78 -38.89
CA ALA A 265 -25.00 -21.86 -37.72
C ALA A 265 -25.03 -23.30 -37.18
N LEU A 266 -24.83 -23.45 -35.88
CA LEU A 266 -25.36 -24.56 -35.10
C LEU A 266 -26.06 -23.98 -33.86
N PRO A 267 -27.21 -24.54 -33.45
CA PRO A 267 -28.04 -23.95 -32.42
C PRO A 267 -27.52 -24.35 -31.03
N VAL A 268 -27.14 -23.38 -30.21
CA VAL A 268 -27.01 -23.57 -28.77
C VAL A 268 -28.00 -22.62 -28.10
N GLU A 269 -29.11 -23.23 -27.72
CA GLU A 269 -30.10 -22.72 -26.81
C GLU A 269 -29.51 -22.71 -25.40
N THR A 270 -29.34 -21.51 -24.83
CA THR A 270 -29.49 -21.22 -23.39
C THR A 270 -29.51 -19.71 -23.22
N ALA A 271 -30.68 -19.17 -22.84
CA ALA A 271 -30.88 -17.77 -22.57
C ALA A 271 -30.24 -17.36 -21.22
N PRO A 272 -29.46 -16.27 -21.15
CA PRO A 272 -29.12 -15.64 -19.87
C PRO A 272 -30.29 -14.77 -19.35
N PRO A 273 -30.46 -14.63 -18.03
CA PRO A 273 -31.57 -13.87 -17.45
C PRO A 273 -31.47 -12.37 -17.78
N ALA A 274 -32.64 -11.77 -18.02
CA ALA A 274 -32.81 -10.36 -18.33
C ALA A 274 -32.24 -9.48 -17.20
N GLY A 275 -31.32 -8.57 -17.54
CA GLY A 275 -30.83 -7.53 -16.64
C GLY A 275 -29.34 -7.21 -16.73
N TRP A 276 -28.54 -8.04 -17.39
CA TRP A 276 -27.09 -7.79 -17.53
C TRP A 276 -26.80 -6.82 -18.69
N ARG A 277 -26.40 -5.58 -18.38
CA ARG A 277 -25.77 -4.65 -19.34
C ARG A 277 -24.26 -4.81 -19.27
N ALA A 278 -23.65 -5.24 -20.38
CA ALA A 278 -22.20 -5.18 -20.54
C ALA A 278 -21.74 -3.71 -20.61
N PRO A 279 -20.68 -3.30 -19.87
CA PRO A 279 -20.10 -1.97 -20.03
C PRO A 279 -19.41 -1.85 -21.41
N ALA A 280 -19.56 -0.68 -22.03
CA ALA A 280 -18.95 -0.35 -23.30
C ALA A 280 -17.41 -0.37 -23.22
N PRO A 281 -16.70 -0.72 -24.30
CA PRO A 281 -15.25 -0.73 -24.31
C PRO A 281 -14.70 0.70 -24.21
N GLU A 282 -14.08 1.01 -23.08
CA GLU A 282 -13.36 2.24 -22.84
C GLU A 282 -12.06 2.24 -23.67
N THR A 283 -11.94 3.21 -24.56
CA THR A 283 -10.79 3.42 -25.43
C THR A 283 -9.54 3.69 -24.61
N ALA A 284 -8.49 2.90 -24.85
CA ALA A 284 -7.18 3.01 -24.21
C ALA A 284 -6.57 4.41 -24.43
N LEU A 285 -6.45 5.18 -23.33
CA LEU A 285 -5.61 6.37 -23.26
C LEU A 285 -4.18 5.95 -22.89
N VAL A 286 -3.21 6.51 -23.60
CA VAL A 286 -1.77 6.40 -23.30
C VAL A 286 -1.49 7.14 -21.99
N ASP A 287 -1.02 6.42 -20.97
CA ASP A 287 -0.63 6.98 -19.68
C ASP A 287 0.91 7.09 -19.60
N ASP A 288 1.39 8.34 -19.61
CA ASP A 288 2.77 8.71 -19.33
C ASP A 288 2.96 8.82 -17.80
N GLY A 289 3.97 8.12 -17.29
CA GLY A 289 4.19 7.91 -15.86
C GLY A 289 4.17 9.18 -15.02
N ALA A 290 3.22 9.26 -14.09
CA ALA A 290 3.18 10.23 -13.02
C ALA A 290 3.41 9.56 -11.65
N GLU A 291 4.25 10.24 -10.88
CA GLU A 291 4.83 9.93 -9.59
C GLU A 291 3.79 9.95 -8.44
N ILE A 292 3.77 8.89 -7.62
CA ILE A 292 2.90 8.78 -6.46
C ILE A 292 3.44 9.67 -5.34
N THR A 293 2.78 10.80 -5.07
CA THR A 293 3.01 11.60 -3.86
C THR A 293 1.94 11.33 -2.79
N ASP A 294 2.47 11.09 -1.60
CA ASP A 294 1.82 10.76 -0.33
C ASP A 294 0.95 11.92 0.20
N THR A 295 -0.34 11.67 0.47
CA THR A 295 -1.23 12.61 1.19
C THR A 295 -1.70 12.02 2.51
N ARG A 296 -1.12 12.54 3.60
CA ARG A 296 -1.74 12.60 4.93
C ARG A 296 -2.40 13.97 5.12
N HIS A 297 -3.69 13.99 5.43
CA HIS A 297 -4.33 15.12 6.09
C HIS A 297 -5.08 14.63 7.33
N VAL A 298 -4.71 15.25 8.45
CA VAL A 298 -5.37 15.21 9.75
C VAL A 298 -6.45 16.29 9.72
N GLY A 299 -7.69 15.93 10.01
CA GLY A 299 -8.80 16.86 10.19
C GLY A 299 -9.30 16.80 11.62
N ALA A 300 -9.15 17.90 12.34
CA ALA A 300 -9.65 18.12 13.70
C ALA A 300 -11.15 18.48 13.71
N PHE A 301 -11.78 18.20 14.85
CA PHE A 301 -13.18 18.45 15.21
C PHE A 301 -13.57 19.95 15.22
N GLY A 302 -14.85 20.23 14.91
CA GLY A 302 -15.55 21.50 15.21
C GLY A 302 -16.83 21.75 14.39
N SER A 303 -18.00 21.37 14.94
CA SER A 303 -19.40 21.66 14.52
C SER A 303 -19.78 23.17 14.52
N PRO A 304 -21.00 23.66 14.09
CA PRO A 304 -22.29 22.95 13.94
C PRO A 304 -23.22 23.26 12.73
N VAL A 305 -24.14 22.31 12.52
CA VAL A 305 -25.55 22.32 12.03
C VAL A 305 -26.15 23.60 11.38
N GLY A 306 -26.69 23.45 10.16
CA GLY A 306 -27.65 24.35 9.48
C GLY A 306 -28.06 23.83 8.08
N PRO A 307 -29.25 24.14 7.52
CA PRO A 307 -30.16 23.11 6.99
C PRO A 307 -30.13 22.83 5.47
N VAL A 308 -30.81 21.73 5.15
CA VAL A 308 -31.09 21.08 3.86
C VAL A 308 -31.67 22.03 2.79
N GLY A 309 -31.15 21.94 1.56
CA GLY A 309 -31.70 22.57 0.37
C GLY A 309 -31.16 22.00 -0.95
N ALA A 310 -32.02 21.23 -1.62
CA ALA A 310 -32.11 20.85 -3.04
C ALA A 310 -30.94 21.09 -4.03
N GLY A 311 -30.56 20.00 -4.72
CA GLY A 311 -30.44 19.95 -6.18
C GLY A 311 -29.31 20.74 -6.86
N PHE A 312 -28.13 20.13 -7.00
CA PHE A 312 -27.15 20.55 -7.99
C PHE A 312 -26.44 19.32 -8.57
N THR A 313 -26.53 19.14 -9.89
CA THR A 313 -25.82 18.09 -10.63
C THR A 313 -24.36 18.51 -10.83
N ASP A 314 -23.44 17.92 -10.08
CA ASP A 314 -22.00 18.19 -10.19
C ASP A 314 -21.36 17.42 -11.34
N THR A 315 -20.94 18.15 -12.38
CA THR A 315 -20.00 17.71 -13.43
C THR A 315 -18.54 18.03 -13.08
N HIS A 316 -18.21 18.33 -11.82
CA HIS A 316 -16.90 18.89 -11.42
C HIS A 316 -15.80 17.89 -11.03
N THR A 317 -16.04 16.58 -11.10
CA THR A 317 -15.16 15.58 -10.45
C THR A 317 -13.87 15.26 -11.23
N ALA A 318 -13.76 15.61 -12.51
CA ALA A 318 -12.58 15.30 -13.34
C ALA A 318 -11.51 16.41 -13.42
N GLN A 319 -11.81 17.66 -13.00
CA GLN A 319 -10.86 18.79 -13.09
C GLN A 319 -10.01 19.03 -11.83
N ARG A 320 -10.38 18.44 -10.69
CA ARG A 320 -9.68 18.64 -9.40
C ARG A 320 -8.20 18.20 -9.35
N PRO A 321 -7.74 17.12 -10.00
CA PRO A 321 -6.34 16.71 -9.88
C PRO A 321 -5.37 17.64 -10.62
N VAL A 322 -5.78 18.16 -11.79
CA VAL A 322 -4.95 19.05 -12.62
C VAL A 322 -4.77 20.41 -11.95
N VAL A 323 -5.84 20.97 -11.36
CA VAL A 323 -5.77 22.25 -10.63
C VAL A 323 -4.86 22.15 -9.41
N ARG A 324 -4.91 21.04 -8.65
CA ARG A 324 -4.04 20.83 -7.48
C ARG A 324 -2.57 20.66 -7.85
N ALA A 325 -2.26 19.97 -8.95
CA ALA A 325 -0.89 19.84 -9.43
C ALA A 325 -0.31 21.19 -9.87
N ALA A 326 -1.12 22.01 -10.57
CA ALA A 326 -0.73 23.36 -10.97
C ALA A 326 -0.48 24.27 -9.76
N GLU A 327 -1.34 24.24 -8.74
CA GLU A 327 -1.15 24.99 -7.49
C GLU A 327 0.14 24.57 -6.74
N GLY A 328 0.44 23.27 -6.73
CA GLY A 328 1.68 22.73 -6.15
C GLY A 328 2.92 23.27 -6.86
N ALA A 329 2.95 23.22 -8.19
CA ALA A 329 4.06 23.70 -8.99
C ALA A 329 4.29 25.21 -8.84
N ILE A 330 3.22 26.01 -8.82
CA ILE A 330 3.29 27.46 -8.59
C ILE A 330 3.88 27.75 -7.20
N ARG A 331 3.45 27.00 -6.18
CA ARG A 331 3.93 27.15 -4.81
C ARG A 331 5.42 26.80 -4.68
N GLU A 332 5.87 25.74 -5.32
CA GLU A 332 7.28 25.35 -5.33
C GLU A 332 8.18 26.34 -6.09
N ALA A 333 7.68 26.93 -7.18
CA ALA A 333 8.37 28.01 -7.88
C ALA A 333 8.53 29.24 -6.98
N ALA A 334 7.49 29.63 -6.23
CA ALA A 334 7.54 30.74 -5.29
C ALA A 334 8.55 30.49 -4.15
N ILE A 335 8.63 29.26 -3.62
CA ILE A 335 9.62 28.88 -2.61
C ILE A 335 11.05 29.05 -3.14
N ARG A 336 11.31 28.59 -4.37
CA ARG A 336 12.64 28.72 -5.00
C ARG A 336 13.02 30.17 -5.29
N GLN A 337 12.08 30.98 -5.77
CA GLN A 337 12.29 32.40 -6.02
C GLN A 337 12.62 33.17 -4.73
N LEU A 338 11.88 32.92 -3.64
CA LEU A 338 12.14 33.56 -2.35
C LEU A 338 13.49 33.10 -1.76
N ALA A 339 13.86 31.83 -1.92
CA ALA A 339 15.18 31.35 -1.51
C ALA A 339 16.32 32.00 -2.30
N ALA A 340 16.14 32.20 -3.62
CA ALA A 340 17.12 32.90 -4.46
C ALA A 340 17.30 34.37 -4.05
N SER A 341 16.29 35.00 -3.45
CA SER A 341 16.39 36.35 -2.86
C SER A 341 17.05 36.41 -1.48
N GLY A 342 17.57 35.30 -0.95
CA GLY A 342 18.30 35.24 0.31
C GLY A 342 17.43 35.18 1.58
N LEU A 343 16.11 34.95 1.45
CA LEU A 343 15.21 34.85 2.61
C LEU A 343 15.48 33.58 3.44
N SER A 344 15.36 33.70 4.76
CA SER A 344 15.44 32.55 5.66
C SER A 344 14.26 31.59 5.44
N GLN A 345 14.47 30.28 5.64
CA GLN A 345 13.40 29.27 5.50
C GLN A 345 12.15 29.57 6.33
N ARG A 346 12.30 30.19 7.51
CA ARG A 346 11.19 30.58 8.38
C ARG A 346 10.35 31.69 7.74
N SER A 347 11.01 32.69 7.14
CA SER A 347 10.35 33.79 6.43
C SER A 347 9.64 33.31 5.17
N ILE A 348 10.26 32.36 4.43
CA ILE A 348 9.64 31.73 3.25
C ILE A 348 8.38 30.95 3.65
N ALA A 349 8.46 30.14 4.70
CA ALA A 349 7.34 29.36 5.23
C ALA A 349 6.14 30.26 5.60
N ALA A 350 6.41 31.35 6.32
CA ALA A 350 5.39 32.32 6.69
C ALA A 350 4.76 33.02 5.46
N ARG A 351 5.57 33.39 4.45
CA ARG A 351 5.10 34.13 3.28
C ARG A 351 4.31 33.27 2.29
N VAL A 352 4.64 31.98 2.18
CA VAL A 352 3.97 31.04 1.26
C VAL A 352 2.81 30.29 1.96
N GLY A 353 2.67 30.42 3.29
CA GLY A 353 1.62 29.73 4.05
C GLY A 353 1.87 28.22 4.17
N VAL A 354 3.14 27.79 4.28
CA VAL A 354 3.53 26.38 4.41
C VAL A 354 4.41 26.15 5.63
N SER A 355 4.61 24.90 6.00
CA SER A 355 5.52 24.54 7.09
C SER A 355 6.99 24.71 6.68
N LYS A 356 7.87 24.92 7.67
CA LYS A 356 9.33 24.96 7.46
C LYS A 356 9.87 23.65 6.85
N SER A 357 9.30 22.50 7.20
CA SER A 357 9.72 21.21 6.65
C SER A 357 9.39 21.08 5.16
N THR A 358 8.25 21.62 4.71
CA THR A 358 7.91 21.69 3.29
C THR A 358 8.94 22.53 2.52
N VAL A 359 9.32 23.70 3.05
CA VAL A 359 10.37 24.55 2.44
C VAL A 359 11.70 23.80 2.37
N ALA A 360 12.13 23.16 3.46
CA ALA A 360 13.39 22.40 3.50
C ALA A 360 13.40 21.26 2.47
N ARG A 361 12.27 20.53 2.32
CA ARG A 361 12.13 19.45 1.34
C ARG A 361 12.24 19.95 -0.10
N VAL A 362 11.54 21.04 -0.44
CA VAL A 362 11.57 21.63 -1.80
C VAL A 362 12.97 22.13 -2.15
N LEU A 363 13.65 22.78 -1.20
CA LEU A 363 15.03 23.23 -1.41
C LEU A 363 16.03 22.07 -1.49
N GLY A 364 15.83 20.99 -0.72
CA GLY A 364 16.63 19.78 -0.80
C GLY A 364 16.53 19.10 -2.17
N ALA A 365 15.31 18.93 -2.69
CA ALA A 365 15.07 18.38 -4.03
C ALA A 365 15.72 19.23 -5.13
N ALA A 366 15.73 20.57 -4.99
CA ALA A 366 16.38 21.45 -5.95
C ALA A 366 17.91 21.30 -5.96
N VAL A 367 18.53 21.04 -4.80
CA VAL A 367 19.98 20.77 -4.71
C VAL A 367 20.34 19.45 -5.38
N GLU A 368 19.54 18.41 -5.16
CA GLU A 368 19.72 17.09 -5.77
C GLU A 368 19.65 17.17 -7.30
N VAL A 369 18.65 17.87 -7.86
CA VAL A 369 18.55 18.10 -9.30
C VAL A 369 19.74 18.91 -9.84
N SER A 370 20.22 19.93 -9.12
CA SER A 370 21.40 20.71 -9.54
C SER A 370 22.67 19.85 -9.59
N GLN A 371 22.82 18.92 -8.64
CA GLN A 371 23.94 17.96 -8.61
C GLN A 371 23.86 16.97 -9.77
N GLU A 372 22.67 16.46 -10.11
CA GLU A 372 22.49 15.54 -11.24
C GLU A 372 22.71 16.21 -12.59
N THR A 373 22.32 17.49 -12.74
CA THR A 373 22.40 18.20 -14.01
C THR A 373 23.79 18.80 -14.27
N GLY A 374 24.70 18.76 -13.29
CA GLY A 374 26.01 19.41 -13.37
C GLY A 374 25.93 20.94 -13.43
N ALA A 375 24.76 21.51 -13.12
CA ALA A 375 24.59 22.95 -13.00
C ALA A 375 25.29 23.39 -11.71
N LEU A 376 26.37 24.15 -11.85
CA LEU A 376 27.11 24.72 -10.73
C LEU A 376 26.11 25.45 -9.80
N PRO A 377 26.09 25.14 -8.50
CA PRO A 377 25.15 25.76 -7.59
C PRO A 377 25.38 27.28 -7.57
N LEU A 378 24.32 28.04 -7.87
CA LEU A 378 24.22 29.49 -7.69
C LEU A 378 24.22 29.87 -6.19
N LEU A 379 25.24 29.41 -5.46
CA LEU A 379 25.53 29.76 -4.08
C LEU A 379 26.87 30.51 -4.04
N ALA A 380 26.87 31.72 -4.61
CA ALA A 380 27.99 32.63 -4.51
C ALA A 380 27.49 34.08 -4.39
N HIS A 381 27.05 34.45 -3.18
CA HIS A 381 27.57 35.65 -2.53
C HIS A 381 27.23 35.58 -1.03
N ARG A 382 28.15 35.01 -0.25
CA ARG A 382 28.17 35.22 1.19
C ARG A 382 28.66 36.66 1.38
N VAL A 383 27.74 37.59 1.63
CA VAL A 383 28.11 38.95 2.07
C VAL A 383 28.86 38.80 3.41
N PRO A 384 30.11 39.28 3.53
CA PRO A 384 30.83 39.21 4.78
C PRO A 384 30.08 40.04 5.84
N ALA A 385 29.72 39.39 6.94
CA ALA A 385 29.17 40.04 8.12
C ALA A 385 30.25 40.92 8.73
N GLY A 386 30.20 42.22 8.44
CA GLY A 386 31.15 43.19 8.98
C GLY A 386 30.80 44.61 8.57
N ALA A 387 29.83 45.21 9.26
CA ALA A 387 29.76 46.64 9.62
C ALA A 387 28.31 47.02 9.91
N GLU A 388 27.90 47.01 11.18
CA GLU A 388 27.11 48.11 11.76
C GLU A 388 27.54 48.25 13.23
N ARG A 389 28.01 49.46 13.55
CA ARG A 389 28.21 50.01 14.89
C ARG A 389 26.92 50.68 15.34
#